data_AF-D2HXI5-F1
#
_entry.id   AF-D2HXI5-F1
#
_cell.length_a   1.000
_cell.length_b   1.000
_cell.length_c   1.000
_cell.angle_alpha   90.00
_cell.angle_beta   90.00
_cell.angle_gamma   90.00
#
_symmetry.space_group_name_H-M   'P 1'
#
loop_
_entity.id
_entity.type
_entity.pdbx_description
1 polymer ?
#
loop_
_entity_poly.entity_id
_entity_poly.type
_entity_poly.pdbx_seq_one_letter_code
_entity_poly.pdbx_strand_id
1 'polypeptide(L)'
;APYWTYLLCALGLFIYQSLDAIDGKQARRTNSCSPLGELFDHGCDSLSTVFMAVGASIAVRLGTHPDWLFFCSFIGMFMFYCAHWQTYVSGVLRFGKVDVTEIQLALVMVFVLSTFGGATMWDYTIPILEIKLKIFPVLGVVGGAIFSCSNYFHVILHGGVGKNGSTIAGTSVLSPGLHIGIIIILAIMIYKKSATNVFEKHPCLYTLMFGCVFAKVSQKLVIAHMTKSELYLQDTVFFGPGLLFLDQYFNNFVDEYIVLWIAMVISSFDMMMYFSALCLQISRHLHLNIFKTSYHEAPEQV
;
A
#
# COMPACT_ATOMS: atom_id res chain seq x y z
N ALA A 1 5.80 -22.06 0.01
CA ALA A 1 4.88 -22.37 -1.10
C ALA A 1 5.61 -23.23 -2.13
N PRO A 2 4.91 -23.93 -3.03
CA PRO A 2 5.52 -24.55 -4.20
C PRO A 2 6.29 -23.53 -5.05
N TYR A 3 7.33 -23.96 -5.77
CA TYR A 3 8.20 -23.08 -6.56
C TYR A 3 7.44 -22.27 -7.63
N TRP A 4 6.45 -22.89 -8.27
CA TRP A 4 5.66 -22.26 -9.33
C TRP A 4 4.88 -21.03 -8.83
N THR A 5 4.54 -20.98 -7.54
CA THR A 5 3.86 -19.81 -6.94
C THR A 5 4.77 -18.59 -7.00
N TYR A 6 6.06 -18.75 -6.68
CA TYR A 6 7.02 -17.66 -6.76
C TYR A 6 7.27 -17.22 -8.21
N LEU A 7 7.27 -18.16 -9.17
CA LEU A 7 7.37 -17.82 -10.59
C LEU A 7 6.18 -16.99 -11.06
N LEU A 8 4.96 -17.37 -10.67
CA LEU A 8 3.77 -16.59 -10.97
C LEU A 8 3.78 -15.22 -10.30
N CYS A 9 4.29 -15.10 -9.07
CA CYS A 9 4.48 -13.79 -8.43
C CYS A 9 5.49 -12.92 -9.19
N ALA A 10 6.62 -13.49 -9.64
CA ALA A 10 7.62 -12.77 -10.42
C ALA A 10 7.06 -12.26 -11.74
N LEU A 11 6.41 -13.16 -12.51
CA LEU A 11 5.81 -12.82 -13.80
C LEU A 11 4.65 -11.84 -13.63
N GLY A 12 3.76 -12.09 -12.66
CA GLY A 12 2.61 -11.24 -12.38
C GLY A 12 3.02 -9.83 -11.96
N LEU A 13 4.02 -9.69 -11.08
CA LEU A 13 4.53 -8.39 -10.67
C LEU A 13 5.22 -7.66 -11.83
N PHE A 14 6.03 -8.35 -12.63
CA PHE A 14 6.66 -7.75 -13.80
C PHE A 14 5.63 -7.26 -14.83
N ILE A 15 4.59 -8.06 -15.09
CA ILE A 15 3.48 -7.67 -15.98
C ILE A 15 2.72 -6.48 -15.38
N TYR A 16 2.35 -6.55 -14.10
CA TYR A 16 1.64 -5.46 -13.39
C TYR A 16 2.40 -4.15 -13.53
N GLN A 17 3.66 -4.11 -13.09
CA GLN A 17 4.51 -2.92 -13.15
C GLN A 17 4.65 -2.38 -14.58
N SER A 18 4.75 -3.27 -15.57
CA SER A 18 4.87 -2.86 -16.97
C SER A 18 3.59 -2.23 -17.49
N LEU A 19 2.43 -2.77 -17.13
CA LEU A 19 1.11 -2.26 -17.53
C LEU A 19 0.77 -0.95 -16.81
N ASP A 20 1.12 -0.87 -15.53
CA ASP A 20 1.04 0.33 -14.69
C ASP A 20 1.87 1.48 -15.31
N ALA A 21 3.16 1.27 -15.56
CA ALA A 21 4.03 2.32 -16.10
C ALA A 21 3.68 2.82 -17.52
N ILE A 22 2.82 2.14 -18.27
CA ILE A 22 2.38 2.55 -19.61
C ILE A 22 1.01 3.22 -19.64
N ASP A 23 0.20 3.12 -18.58
CA ASP A 23 -1.19 3.57 -18.61
C ASP A 23 -1.31 5.09 -18.81
N GLY A 24 -0.53 5.89 -18.07
CA GLY A 24 -0.51 7.34 -18.16
C GLY A 24 0.19 7.82 -19.43
N LYS A 25 1.16 7.04 -19.95
CA LYS A 25 1.76 7.31 -21.27
C LYS A 25 0.72 7.13 -22.36
N GLN A 26 -0.06 6.05 -22.28
CA GLN A 26 -1.13 5.77 -23.22
C GLN A 26 -2.24 6.83 -23.11
N ALA A 27 -2.66 7.20 -21.90
CA ALA A 27 -3.67 8.23 -21.67
C ALA A 27 -3.26 9.59 -22.26
N ARG A 28 -1.98 9.97 -22.13
CA ARG A 28 -1.44 11.18 -22.78
C ARG A 28 -1.47 11.07 -24.31
N ARG A 29 -1.05 9.91 -24.85
CA ARG A 29 -1.04 9.67 -26.30
C ARG A 29 -2.44 9.73 -26.92
N THR A 30 -3.46 9.25 -26.21
CA THR A 30 -4.86 9.22 -26.67
C THR A 30 -5.68 10.43 -26.23
N ASN A 31 -5.05 11.44 -25.60
CA ASN A 31 -5.73 12.61 -25.02
C ASN A 31 -6.90 12.22 -24.08
N SER A 32 -6.73 11.15 -23.30
CA SER A 32 -7.74 10.60 -22.39
C SER A 32 -7.32 10.67 -20.92
N CYS A 33 -6.38 11.56 -20.56
CA CYS A 33 -6.02 11.83 -19.17
C CYS A 33 -7.25 12.33 -18.40
N SER A 34 -7.49 11.77 -17.21
CA SER A 34 -8.60 12.21 -16.36
C SER A 34 -8.31 11.94 -14.88
N PRO A 35 -8.97 12.68 -13.96
CA PRO A 35 -8.91 12.40 -12.53
C PRO A 35 -9.38 10.97 -12.21
N LEU A 36 -10.37 10.45 -12.94
CA LEU A 36 -10.84 9.07 -12.77
C LEU A 36 -9.73 8.05 -13.04
N GLY A 37 -8.91 8.27 -14.07
CA GLY A 37 -7.77 7.41 -14.39
C GLY A 37 -6.75 7.39 -13.26
N GLU A 38 -6.36 8.57 -12.77
CA GLU A 38 -5.42 8.72 -11.65
C GLU A 38 -5.93 8.05 -10.35
N LEU A 39 -7.23 8.21 -10.04
CA LEU A 39 -7.85 7.53 -8.91
C LEU A 39 -7.82 6.01 -9.06
N PHE A 40 -8.10 5.50 -10.27
CA PHE A 40 -8.17 4.07 -10.52
C PHE A 40 -6.79 3.43 -10.41
N ASP A 41 -5.79 4.05 -11.02
CA ASP A 41 -4.36 3.68 -10.96
C ASP A 41 -3.88 3.56 -9.51
N HIS A 42 -3.91 4.66 -8.77
CA HIS A 42 -3.45 4.67 -7.36
C HIS A 42 -4.33 3.83 -6.43
N GLY A 43 -5.61 3.64 -6.76
CA GLY A 43 -6.50 2.70 -6.08
C GLY A 43 -6.02 1.26 -6.21
N CYS A 44 -5.67 0.83 -7.42
CA CYS A 44 -5.06 -0.47 -7.68
C CYS A 44 -3.71 -0.61 -6.98
N ASP A 45 -2.84 0.40 -7.06
CA ASP A 45 -1.53 0.38 -6.40
C ASP A 45 -1.60 0.21 -4.88
N SER A 46 -2.57 0.87 -4.24
CA SER A 46 -2.75 0.79 -2.80
C SER A 46 -3.04 -0.64 -2.35
N LEU A 47 -3.81 -1.40 -3.13
CA LEU A 47 -4.12 -2.80 -2.85
C LEU A 47 -2.97 -3.73 -3.27
N SER A 48 -2.37 -3.50 -4.43
CA SER A 48 -1.20 -4.25 -4.92
C SER A 48 -0.03 -4.20 -3.93
N THR A 49 0.18 -3.06 -3.27
CA THR A 49 1.19 -2.88 -2.21
C THR A 49 1.02 -3.90 -1.07
N VAL A 50 -0.21 -4.20 -0.66
CA VAL A 50 -0.52 -5.18 0.39
C VAL A 50 -0.12 -6.59 -0.06
N PHE A 51 -0.52 -6.98 -1.28
CA PHE A 51 -0.22 -8.30 -1.82
C PHE A 51 1.28 -8.50 -2.05
N MET A 52 1.98 -7.46 -2.52
CA MET A 52 3.44 -7.47 -2.65
C MET A 52 4.13 -7.68 -1.30
N ALA A 53 3.68 -6.99 -0.24
CA ALA A 53 4.22 -7.14 1.11
C ALA A 53 4.04 -8.56 1.68
N VAL A 54 2.84 -9.14 1.52
CA VAL A 54 2.54 -10.52 1.92
C VAL A 54 3.37 -11.51 1.11
N GLY A 55 3.41 -11.35 -0.22
CA GLY A 55 4.17 -12.20 -1.12
C GLY A 55 5.66 -12.20 -0.80
N ALA A 56 6.27 -11.02 -0.66
CA ALA A 56 7.67 -10.85 -0.28
C ALA A 56 7.98 -11.60 1.03
N SER A 57 7.14 -11.38 2.04
CA SER A 57 7.27 -11.97 3.36
C SER A 57 7.21 -13.51 3.35
N ILE A 58 6.33 -14.08 2.51
CA ILE A 58 6.23 -15.52 2.30
C ILE A 58 7.46 -16.06 1.56
N ALA A 59 7.95 -15.34 0.54
CA ALA A 59 9.11 -15.74 -0.25
C ALA A 59 10.38 -15.85 0.62
N VAL A 60 10.65 -14.84 1.44
CA VAL A 60 11.84 -14.79 2.31
C VAL A 60 11.64 -15.46 3.69
N ARG A 61 10.51 -16.15 3.89
CA ARG A 61 10.15 -16.85 5.12
C ARG A 61 10.25 -15.96 6.37
N LEU A 62 9.69 -14.75 6.33
CA LEU A 62 9.66 -13.86 7.51
C LEU A 62 8.72 -14.34 8.61
N GLY A 63 7.82 -15.30 8.34
CA GLY A 63 6.99 -15.94 9.36
C GLY A 63 7.76 -16.58 10.51
N THR A 64 9.07 -16.86 10.35
CA THR A 64 9.92 -17.34 11.45
C THR A 64 10.36 -16.22 12.42
N HIS A 65 10.13 -14.95 12.08
CA HIS A 65 10.46 -13.77 12.87
C HIS A 65 9.28 -12.76 12.80
N PRO A 66 8.24 -12.92 13.64
CA PRO A 66 7.02 -12.13 13.56
C PRO A 66 7.24 -10.61 13.59
N ASP A 67 8.18 -10.10 14.39
CA ASP A 67 8.48 -8.67 14.42
C ASP A 67 9.00 -8.13 13.08
N TRP A 68 9.85 -8.90 12.39
CA TRP A 68 10.36 -8.53 11.07
C TRP A 68 9.28 -8.63 10.00
N LEU A 69 8.42 -9.64 10.10
CA LEU A 69 7.25 -9.79 9.26
C LEU A 69 6.33 -8.58 9.41
N PHE A 70 6.02 -8.17 10.64
CA PHE A 70 5.19 -7.01 10.93
C PHE A 70 5.81 -5.75 10.33
N PHE A 71 7.08 -5.48 10.65
CA PHE A 71 7.78 -4.30 10.14
C PHE A 71 7.77 -4.26 8.60
N CYS A 72 8.21 -5.33 7.93
CA CYS A 72 8.29 -5.37 6.47
C CYS A 72 6.90 -5.27 5.81
N SER A 73 5.85 -5.78 6.47
CA SER A 73 4.49 -5.72 5.94
C SER A 73 3.90 -4.30 5.98
N PHE A 74 4.13 -3.58 7.07
CA PHE A 74 3.53 -2.27 7.29
C PHE A 74 4.39 -1.12 6.77
N ILE A 75 5.71 -1.27 6.66
CA ILE A 75 6.59 -0.20 6.16
C ILE A 75 6.32 0.11 4.68
N GLY A 76 6.02 -0.89 3.85
CA GLY A 76 5.66 -0.67 2.44
C GLY A 76 4.38 0.14 2.29
N MET A 77 3.35 -0.18 3.10
CA MET A 77 2.10 0.58 3.17
C MET A 77 2.36 2.03 3.62
N PHE A 78 3.15 2.21 4.68
CA PHE A 78 3.52 3.53 5.17
C PHE A 78 4.26 4.35 4.10
N MET A 79 5.18 3.75 3.34
CA MET A 79 5.91 4.43 2.25
C MET A 79 4.98 4.86 1.12
N PHE A 80 4.07 3.99 0.69
CA PHE A 80 3.06 4.34 -0.30
C PHE A 80 2.17 5.50 0.18
N TYR A 81 1.78 5.49 1.46
CA TYR A 81 1.02 6.59 2.05
C TYR A 81 1.81 7.90 2.03
N CYS A 82 3.09 7.87 2.42
CA CYS A 82 3.96 9.04 2.42
C CYS A 82 4.13 9.65 1.02
N ALA A 83 4.19 8.83 -0.03
CA ALA A 83 4.24 9.31 -1.42
C ALA A 83 2.98 10.13 -1.79
N HIS A 84 1.81 9.70 -1.33
CA HIS A 84 0.57 10.45 -1.53
C HIS A 84 0.43 11.63 -0.58
N TRP A 85 1.00 11.53 0.63
CA TRP A 85 1.02 12.62 1.60
C TRP A 85 1.86 13.78 1.08
N GLN A 86 3.07 13.54 0.56
CA GLN A 86 3.85 14.61 -0.08
C GLN A 86 3.09 15.25 -1.26
N THR A 87 2.28 14.48 -1.98
CA THR A 87 1.50 14.96 -3.13
C THR A 87 0.34 15.85 -2.67
N TYR A 88 -0.35 15.47 -1.60
CA TYR A 88 -1.37 16.30 -0.94
C TYR A 88 -0.79 17.61 -0.38
N VAL A 89 0.47 17.60 0.09
CA VAL A 89 1.15 18.80 0.58
C VAL A 89 1.62 19.70 -0.55
N SER A 90 2.32 19.14 -1.54
CA SER A 90 3.04 19.89 -2.58
C SER A 90 2.28 20.09 -3.88
N GLY A 91 1.15 19.41 -4.05
CA GLY A 91 0.32 19.47 -5.25
C GLY A 91 0.84 18.65 -6.44
N VAL A 92 2.00 17.99 -6.31
CA VAL A 92 2.62 17.21 -7.40
C VAL A 92 3.27 15.96 -6.85
N LEU A 93 3.01 14.82 -7.49
CA LEU A 93 3.71 13.56 -7.19
C LEU A 93 5.14 13.63 -7.75
N ARG A 94 6.13 13.46 -6.87
CA ARG A 94 7.56 13.56 -7.21
C ARG A 94 8.19 12.18 -7.18
N PHE A 95 8.86 11.85 -8.29
CA PHE A 95 9.58 10.58 -8.45
C PHE A 95 11.08 10.76 -8.17
N GLY A 96 11.64 9.84 -7.40
CA GLY A 96 13.07 9.75 -7.11
C GLY A 96 13.87 9.03 -8.21
N LYS A 97 15.20 8.96 -8.03
CA LYS A 97 16.07 8.09 -8.85
C LYS A 97 15.90 6.61 -8.52
N VAL A 98 15.51 6.32 -7.28
CA VAL A 98 15.14 5.00 -6.79
C VAL A 98 13.75 5.18 -6.22
N ASP A 99 12.78 4.53 -6.83
CA ASP A 99 11.37 4.65 -6.49
C ASP A 99 10.66 3.30 -6.65
N VAL A 100 9.33 3.31 -6.72
CA VAL A 100 8.47 2.12 -6.83
C VAL A 100 8.97 1.13 -7.90
N THR A 101 9.44 1.61 -9.05
CA THR A 101 9.92 0.77 -10.16
C THR A 101 11.12 -0.08 -9.77
N GLU A 102 12.17 0.50 -9.19
CA GLU A 102 13.38 -0.23 -8.78
C GLU A 102 13.07 -1.20 -7.64
N ILE A 103 12.18 -0.81 -6.72
CA ILE A 103 11.76 -1.64 -5.60
C ILE A 103 10.96 -2.86 -6.10
N GLN A 104 10.04 -2.67 -7.04
CA GLN A 104 9.28 -3.76 -7.65
C GLN A 104 10.18 -4.71 -8.44
N LEU A 105 11.18 -4.20 -9.18
CA LEU A 105 12.18 -5.05 -9.84
C LEU A 105 13.03 -5.84 -8.83
N ALA A 106 13.41 -5.23 -7.71
CA ALA A 106 14.10 -5.94 -6.62
C ALA A 106 13.23 -7.05 -6.04
N LEU A 107 11.92 -6.83 -5.91
CA LEU A 107 10.98 -7.84 -5.46
C LEU A 107 10.78 -8.96 -6.51
N VAL A 108 10.74 -8.63 -7.80
CA VAL A 108 10.77 -9.63 -8.89
C VAL A 108 12.02 -10.50 -8.77
N MET A 109 13.19 -9.93 -8.52
CA MET A 109 14.42 -10.70 -8.29
C MET A 109 14.29 -11.64 -7.07
N VAL A 110 13.72 -11.17 -5.96
CA VAL A 110 13.46 -12.02 -4.78
C VAL A 110 12.56 -13.21 -5.13
N PHE A 111 11.50 -13.00 -5.92
CA PHE A 111 10.61 -14.08 -6.36
C PHE A 111 11.30 -15.06 -7.32
N VAL A 112 12.10 -14.57 -8.26
CA VAL A 112 12.90 -15.40 -9.17
C VAL A 112 13.89 -16.27 -8.40
N LEU A 113 14.64 -15.68 -7.47
CA LEU A 113 15.57 -16.42 -6.62
C LEU A 113 14.86 -17.48 -5.77
N SER A 114 13.68 -17.14 -5.23
CA SER A 114 12.85 -18.08 -4.46
C SER A 114 12.27 -19.20 -5.32
N THR A 115 12.08 -18.98 -6.62
CA THR A 115 11.62 -19.99 -7.57
C THR A 115 12.67 -21.07 -7.77
N PHE A 116 13.92 -20.67 -8.03
CA PHE A 116 15.01 -21.60 -8.34
C PHE A 116 15.69 -22.19 -7.11
N GLY A 117 15.92 -21.38 -6.07
CA GLY A 117 16.55 -21.82 -4.81
C GLY A 117 15.59 -22.41 -3.79
N GLY A 118 14.27 -22.22 -3.99
CA GLY A 118 13.25 -22.51 -2.99
C GLY A 118 13.26 -21.51 -1.84
N ALA A 119 12.14 -21.43 -1.11
CA ALA A 119 12.01 -20.50 0.01
C ALA A 119 13.00 -20.78 1.16
N THR A 120 13.44 -22.03 1.32
CA THR A 120 14.40 -22.44 2.35
C THR A 120 15.80 -21.89 2.11
N MET A 121 16.14 -21.48 0.88
CA MET A 121 17.40 -20.81 0.55
C MET A 121 17.64 -19.58 1.44
N TRP A 122 16.58 -18.83 1.76
CA TRP A 122 16.67 -17.63 2.59
C TRP A 122 17.05 -17.89 4.06
N ASP A 123 16.96 -19.15 4.52
CA ASP A 123 17.44 -19.57 5.83
C ASP A 123 18.89 -20.06 5.84
N TYR A 124 19.56 -20.07 4.69
CA TYR A 124 20.96 -20.42 4.59
C TYR A 124 21.83 -19.41 5.37
N THR A 125 22.69 -19.93 6.24
CA THR A 125 23.67 -19.14 7.01
C THR A 125 24.95 -19.01 6.20
N ILE A 126 25.38 -17.77 5.97
CA ILE A 126 26.63 -17.47 5.26
C ILE A 126 27.81 -17.75 6.21
N PRO A 127 28.72 -18.69 5.90
CA PRO A 127 29.73 -19.14 6.86
C PRO A 127 30.69 -18.04 7.37
N ILE A 128 30.98 -17.03 6.55
CA ILE A 128 31.94 -15.96 6.90
C ILE A 128 31.31 -14.89 7.78
N LEU A 129 30.01 -14.63 7.60
CA LEU A 129 29.30 -13.52 8.27
C LEU A 129 28.40 -14.00 9.42
N GLU A 130 28.17 -15.31 9.54
CA GLU A 130 27.26 -15.94 10.51
C GLU A 130 25.82 -15.37 10.50
N ILE A 131 25.42 -14.77 9.38
CA ILE A 131 24.08 -14.22 9.16
C ILE A 131 23.29 -15.06 8.15
N LYS A 132 21.97 -15.07 8.32
CA LYS A 132 21.04 -15.71 7.35
C LYS A 132 20.87 -14.84 6.12
N LEU A 133 20.74 -15.47 4.95
CA LEU A 133 20.54 -14.79 3.67
C LEU A 133 19.31 -13.85 3.65
N LYS A 134 18.24 -14.18 4.38
CA LYS A 134 17.04 -13.32 4.50
C LYS A 134 17.29 -11.93 5.09
N ILE A 135 18.43 -11.71 5.74
CA ILE A 135 18.78 -10.39 6.29
C ILE A 135 19.03 -9.37 5.17
N PHE A 136 19.55 -9.77 4.00
CA PHE A 136 19.82 -8.82 2.92
C PHE A 136 18.55 -8.13 2.37
N PRO A 137 17.47 -8.84 2.02
CA PRO A 137 16.21 -8.19 1.67
C PRO A 137 15.68 -7.26 2.78
N VAL A 138 15.77 -7.67 4.05
CA VAL A 138 15.32 -6.85 5.19
C VAL A 138 16.13 -5.57 5.31
N LEU A 139 17.47 -5.65 5.20
CA LEU A 139 18.33 -4.47 5.19
C LEU A 139 18.04 -3.57 3.99
N GLY A 140 17.75 -4.14 2.81
CA GLY A 140 17.30 -3.40 1.64
C GLY A 140 16.01 -2.62 1.92
N VAL A 141 15.01 -3.25 2.55
CA VAL A 141 13.76 -2.61 2.97
C VAL A 141 14.02 -1.49 3.98
N VAL A 142 14.85 -1.72 5.00
CA VAL A 142 15.19 -0.70 6.01
C VAL A 142 15.92 0.47 5.37
N GLY A 143 16.96 0.21 4.57
CA GLY A 143 17.74 1.25 3.90
C GLY A 143 16.88 2.05 2.92
N GLY A 144 16.06 1.37 2.12
CA GLY A 144 15.09 2.00 1.22
C GLY A 144 14.08 2.86 1.97
N ALA A 145 13.53 2.36 3.08
CA ALA A 145 12.59 3.12 3.92
C ALA A 145 13.24 4.38 4.51
N ILE A 146 14.48 4.30 5.02
CA ILE A 146 15.19 5.47 5.55
C ILE A 146 15.42 6.51 4.44
N PHE A 147 15.89 6.06 3.28
CA PHE A 147 16.14 6.94 2.13
C PHE A 147 14.85 7.62 1.64
N SER A 148 13.79 6.84 1.41
CA SER A 148 12.50 7.35 0.94
C SER A 148 11.82 8.25 1.97
N CYS A 149 11.80 7.87 3.26
CA CYS A 149 11.30 8.72 4.34
C CYS A 149 12.00 10.08 4.37
N SER A 150 13.33 10.10 4.29
CA SER A 150 14.08 11.36 4.33
C SER A 150 13.62 12.30 3.22
N ASN A 151 13.47 11.78 2.00
CA ASN A 151 12.99 12.55 0.85
C ASN A 151 11.53 13.00 1.01
N TYR A 152 10.63 12.10 1.42
CA TYR A 152 9.22 12.42 1.59
C TYR A 152 8.99 13.45 2.71
N PHE A 153 9.59 13.27 3.88
CA PHE A 153 9.44 14.20 5.00
C PHE A 153 10.09 15.55 4.74
N HIS A 154 11.18 15.60 3.97
CA HIS A 154 11.73 16.87 3.53
C HIS A 154 10.70 17.68 2.73
N VAL A 155 9.97 17.04 1.79
CA VAL A 155 8.91 17.67 1.00
C VAL A 155 7.66 17.97 1.83
N ILE A 156 7.24 17.07 2.73
CA ILE A 156 6.06 17.28 3.59
C ILE A 156 6.26 18.51 4.50
N LEU A 157 7.47 18.70 5.04
CA LEU A 157 7.73 19.78 6.00
C LEU A 157 8.00 21.14 5.34
N HIS A 158 8.54 21.16 4.11
CA HIS A 158 8.99 22.41 3.46
C HIS A 158 8.32 22.71 2.12
N GLY A 159 7.56 21.77 1.57
CA GLY A 159 7.00 21.84 0.22
C GLY A 159 5.53 22.22 0.13
N GLY A 160 4.92 22.70 1.23
CA GLY A 160 3.49 23.05 1.26
C GLY A 160 3.16 24.24 0.34
N VAL A 161 2.20 24.04 -0.57
CA VAL A 161 1.78 25.06 -1.55
C VAL A 161 0.51 25.83 -1.15
N GLY A 162 -0.11 25.44 -0.04
CA GLY A 162 -1.28 26.12 0.52
C GLY A 162 -0.94 27.43 1.23
N LYS A 163 -1.98 28.10 1.72
CA LYS A 163 -1.85 29.34 2.51
C LYS A 163 -0.90 29.12 3.69
N ASN A 164 0.11 29.98 3.83
CA ASN A 164 1.15 29.88 4.88
C ASN A 164 1.96 28.55 4.84
N GLY A 165 2.14 27.94 3.68
CA GLY A 165 2.87 26.67 3.55
C GLY A 165 2.06 25.45 4.02
N SER A 166 0.73 25.57 4.06
CA SER A 166 -0.20 24.47 4.35
C SER A 166 -0.33 23.50 3.18
N THR A 167 -1.15 22.45 3.34
CA THR A 167 -1.52 21.52 2.26
C THR A 167 -2.31 22.24 1.17
N ILE A 168 -2.52 21.57 0.04
CA ILE A 168 -3.33 22.12 -1.05
C ILE A 168 -4.78 22.46 -0.64
N ALA A 169 -5.29 21.83 0.42
CA ALA A 169 -6.63 22.06 0.97
C ALA A 169 -6.64 23.13 2.07
N GLY A 170 -5.50 23.74 2.38
CA GLY A 170 -5.38 24.74 3.45
C GLY A 170 -5.27 24.16 4.86
N THR A 171 -5.13 22.84 5.01
CA THR A 171 -4.97 22.17 6.30
C THR A 171 -3.49 22.03 6.70
N SER A 172 -3.24 21.70 7.97
CA SER A 172 -1.87 21.39 8.43
C SER A 172 -1.19 20.32 7.56
N VAL A 173 0.08 20.53 7.21
CA VAL A 173 0.90 19.52 6.50
C VAL A 173 1.05 18.23 7.28
N LEU A 174 0.81 18.24 8.59
CA LEU A 174 0.85 17.05 9.44
C LEU A 174 -0.50 16.32 9.55
N SER A 175 -1.59 16.88 9.04
CA SER A 175 -2.93 16.30 9.22
C SER A 175 -3.05 14.88 8.65
N PRO A 176 -2.49 14.53 7.48
CA PRO A 176 -2.56 13.15 6.97
C PRO A 176 -1.79 12.14 7.84
N GLY A 177 -0.81 12.61 8.63
CA GLY A 177 -0.04 11.76 9.53
C GLY A 177 -0.90 11.12 10.63
N LEU A 178 -1.98 11.77 11.04
CA LEU A 178 -2.91 11.23 12.04
C LEU A 178 -3.62 9.96 11.53
N HIS A 179 -4.08 9.95 10.27
CA HIS A 179 -4.80 8.81 9.69
C HIS A 179 -3.93 7.55 9.62
N ILE A 180 -2.73 7.66 9.06
CA ILE A 180 -1.80 6.52 8.98
C ILE A 180 -1.25 6.15 10.37
N GLY A 181 -1.06 7.14 11.25
CA GLY A 181 -0.67 6.92 12.64
C GLY A 181 -1.69 6.07 13.39
N ILE A 182 -2.98 6.33 13.27
CA ILE A 182 -4.04 5.53 13.90
C ILE A 182 -4.01 4.09 13.37
N ILE A 183 -3.86 3.88 12.06
CA ILE A 183 -3.76 2.53 11.48
C ILE A 183 -2.58 1.76 12.09
N ILE A 184 -1.38 2.37 12.10
CA ILE A 184 -0.17 1.72 12.62
C ILE A 184 -0.27 1.48 14.12
N ILE A 185 -0.78 2.44 14.89
CA ILE A 185 -0.96 2.30 16.34
C ILE A 185 -1.94 1.16 16.64
N LEU A 186 -3.10 1.12 15.98
CA LEU A 186 -4.06 0.03 16.15
C LEU A 186 -3.43 -1.32 15.76
N ALA A 187 -2.69 -1.37 14.66
CA ALA A 187 -2.00 -2.58 14.22
C ALA A 187 -0.95 -3.06 15.24
N ILE A 188 -0.19 -2.15 15.86
CA ILE A 188 0.79 -2.51 16.90
C ILE A 188 0.08 -2.93 18.18
N MET A 189 -0.94 -2.20 18.61
CA MET A 189 -1.69 -2.48 19.83
C MET A 189 -2.38 -3.85 19.75
N ILE A 190 -3.08 -4.12 18.65
CA ILE A 190 -3.77 -5.39 18.45
C ILE A 190 -2.78 -6.54 18.36
N TYR A 191 -1.65 -6.32 17.69
CA TYR A 191 -0.57 -7.30 17.65
C TYR A 191 -0.04 -7.59 19.07
N LYS A 192 0.43 -6.57 19.81
CA LYS A 192 1.14 -6.76 21.07
C LYS A 192 0.24 -7.12 22.26
N LYS A 193 -1.06 -6.83 22.19
CA LYS A 193 -2.02 -7.15 23.25
C LYS A 193 -2.74 -8.49 23.05
N SER A 194 -2.64 -9.09 21.86
CA SER A 194 -3.30 -10.37 21.55
C SER A 194 -2.92 -11.45 22.56
N ALA A 195 -3.91 -12.05 23.23
CA ALA A 195 -3.66 -13.16 24.15
C ALA A 195 -3.51 -14.49 23.39
N THR A 196 -4.09 -14.56 22.20
CA THR A 196 -4.08 -15.76 21.35
C THR A 196 -2.95 -15.76 20.32
N ASN A 197 -2.13 -14.69 20.27
CA ASN A 197 -1.08 -14.47 19.27
C ASN A 197 -1.64 -14.50 17.84
N VAL A 198 -2.72 -13.73 17.62
CA VAL A 198 -3.52 -13.76 16.38
C VAL A 198 -2.68 -13.39 15.16
N PHE A 199 -1.76 -12.42 15.29
CA PHE A 199 -0.87 -12.03 14.20
C PHE A 199 0.16 -13.12 13.90
N GLU A 200 0.79 -13.72 14.92
CA GLU A 200 1.79 -14.78 14.70
C GLU A 200 1.19 -16.02 14.05
N LYS A 201 -0.04 -16.39 14.43
CA LYS A 201 -0.74 -17.56 13.89
C LYS A 201 -1.37 -17.29 12.53
N HIS A 202 -1.89 -16.09 12.30
CA HIS A 202 -2.65 -15.73 11.10
C HIS A 202 -2.13 -14.44 10.43
N PRO A 203 -0.83 -14.32 10.13
CA PRO A 203 -0.24 -13.05 9.70
C PRO A 203 -0.77 -12.57 8.35
N CYS A 204 -1.02 -13.50 7.41
CA CYS A 204 -1.55 -13.13 6.09
C CYS A 204 -2.93 -12.49 6.20
N LEU A 205 -3.83 -13.09 6.98
CA LEU A 205 -5.18 -12.57 7.20
C LEU A 205 -5.14 -11.21 7.91
N TYR A 206 -4.28 -11.09 8.92
CA TYR A 206 -4.06 -9.85 9.66
C TYR A 206 -3.57 -8.72 8.75
N THR A 207 -2.51 -8.98 7.96
CA THR A 207 -1.94 -8.01 7.03
C THR A 207 -2.93 -7.65 5.92
N LEU A 208 -3.73 -8.59 5.42
CA LEU A 208 -4.77 -8.30 4.42
C LEU A 208 -5.90 -7.44 4.99
N MET A 209 -6.33 -7.69 6.23
CA MET A 209 -7.37 -6.89 6.89
C MET A 209 -6.91 -5.45 7.08
N PHE A 210 -5.74 -5.25 7.69
CA PHE A 210 -5.15 -3.91 7.83
C PHE A 210 -4.80 -3.29 6.47
N GLY A 211 -4.43 -4.11 5.49
CA GLY A 211 -4.19 -3.69 4.12
C GLY A 211 -5.45 -3.10 3.45
N CYS A 212 -6.63 -3.66 3.69
CA CYS A 212 -7.89 -3.09 3.21
C CYS A 212 -8.19 -1.75 3.87
N VAL A 213 -7.93 -1.64 5.18
CA VAL A 213 -8.07 -0.38 5.93
C VAL A 213 -7.15 0.69 5.35
N PHE A 214 -5.88 0.33 5.18
CA PHE A 214 -4.86 1.17 4.57
C PHE A 214 -5.22 1.60 3.13
N ALA A 215 -5.68 0.67 2.29
CA ALA A 215 -6.03 0.95 0.90
C ALA A 215 -7.13 2.00 0.80
N LYS A 216 -8.23 1.85 1.56
CA LYS A 216 -9.31 2.86 1.57
C LYS A 216 -8.82 4.22 2.07
N VAL A 217 -8.04 4.25 3.16
CA VAL A 217 -7.50 5.51 3.70
C VAL A 217 -6.54 6.19 2.73
N SER A 218 -5.75 5.42 1.98
CA SER A 218 -4.88 5.94 0.92
C SER A 218 -5.68 6.49 -0.26
N GLN A 219 -6.75 5.80 -0.68
CA GLN A 219 -7.66 6.30 -1.71
C GLN A 219 -8.34 7.62 -1.28
N LYS A 220 -8.72 7.77 -0.01
CA LYS A 220 -9.23 9.05 0.52
C LYS A 220 -8.21 10.17 0.40
N LEU A 221 -6.93 9.89 0.67
CA LEU A 221 -5.83 10.86 0.53
C LEU A 221 -5.61 11.27 -0.94
N VAL A 222 -5.65 10.31 -1.87
CA VAL A 222 -5.62 10.58 -3.32
C VAL A 222 -6.77 11.51 -3.72
N ILE A 223 -7.99 11.20 -3.28
CA ILE A 223 -9.17 12.00 -3.62
C ILE A 223 -9.06 13.40 -3.02
N ALA A 224 -8.70 13.50 -1.74
CA ALA A 224 -8.50 14.79 -1.08
C ALA A 224 -7.47 15.65 -1.81
N HIS A 225 -6.44 15.03 -2.39
CA HIS A 225 -5.51 15.71 -3.27
C HIS A 225 -6.19 16.24 -4.55
N MET A 226 -6.89 15.37 -5.26
CA MET A 226 -7.53 15.74 -6.54
C MET A 226 -8.63 16.80 -6.37
N THR A 227 -9.40 16.75 -5.28
CA THR A 227 -10.51 17.65 -4.97
C THR A 227 -10.10 18.86 -4.15
N LYS A 228 -8.85 18.92 -3.69
CA LYS A 228 -8.34 19.96 -2.75
C LYS A 228 -9.22 20.09 -1.50
N SER A 229 -9.68 18.97 -0.97
CA SER A 229 -10.56 18.93 0.19
C SER A 229 -9.86 18.41 1.43
N GLU A 230 -10.37 18.75 2.60
CA GLU A 230 -9.85 18.26 3.88
C GLU A 230 -10.06 16.75 4.06
N LEU A 231 -9.21 16.13 4.88
CA LEU A 231 -9.29 14.72 5.24
C LEU A 231 -9.98 14.53 6.59
N TYR A 232 -11.19 13.97 6.58
CA TYR A 232 -11.90 13.60 7.81
C TYR A 232 -11.38 12.29 8.41
N LEU A 233 -11.20 12.28 9.73
CA LEU A 233 -10.72 11.12 10.49
C LEU A 233 -11.81 10.06 10.68
N GLN A 234 -13.07 10.48 10.84
CA GLN A 234 -14.18 9.55 11.03
C GLN A 234 -14.40 8.76 9.74
N ASP A 235 -14.30 7.44 9.85
CA ASP A 235 -14.52 6.54 8.72
C ASP A 235 -14.95 5.15 9.19
N THR A 236 -15.89 4.54 8.47
CA THR A 236 -16.43 3.20 8.72
C THR A 236 -15.36 2.10 8.61
N VAL A 237 -14.26 2.37 7.93
CA VAL A 237 -13.15 1.44 7.74
C VAL A 237 -12.49 1.02 9.06
N PHE A 238 -12.58 1.87 10.09
CA PHE A 238 -12.03 1.57 11.41
C PHE A 238 -12.91 0.63 12.24
N PHE A 239 -14.10 0.24 11.79
CA PHE A 239 -14.94 -0.72 12.51
C PHE A 239 -14.27 -2.08 12.66
N GLY A 240 -13.59 -2.60 11.63
CA GLY A 240 -12.88 -3.88 11.70
C GLY A 240 -11.80 -3.89 12.79
N PRO A 241 -10.78 -3.02 12.71
CA PRO A 241 -9.79 -2.85 13.78
C PRO A 241 -10.41 -2.49 15.14
N GLY A 242 -11.46 -1.67 15.17
CA GLY A 242 -12.16 -1.30 16.39
C GLY A 242 -12.79 -2.49 17.12
N LEU A 243 -13.39 -3.43 16.39
CA LEU A 243 -13.93 -4.67 16.97
C LEU A 243 -12.83 -5.52 17.61
N LEU A 244 -11.69 -5.71 16.94
CA LEU A 244 -10.54 -6.42 17.50
C LEU A 244 -10.00 -5.74 18.76
N PHE A 245 -9.84 -4.42 18.71
CA PHE A 245 -9.38 -3.64 19.86
C PHE A 245 -10.33 -3.77 21.06
N LEU A 246 -11.64 -3.68 20.82
CA LEU A 246 -12.65 -3.80 21.87
C LEU A 246 -12.70 -5.22 22.44
N ASP A 247 -12.65 -6.24 21.61
CA ASP A 247 -12.63 -7.63 22.05
C ASP A 247 -11.43 -7.92 22.96
N GLN A 248 -10.23 -7.48 22.56
CA GLN A 248 -9.02 -7.56 23.40
C GLN A 248 -9.08 -6.67 24.65
N TYR A 249 -9.87 -5.60 24.65
CA TYR A 249 -10.12 -4.79 25.83
C TYR A 249 -10.97 -5.53 26.87
N PHE A 250 -11.95 -6.32 26.41
CA PHE A 250 -12.83 -7.13 27.25
C PHE A 250 -12.34 -8.57 27.45
N ASN A 251 -11.01 -8.78 27.45
CA ASN A 251 -10.34 -10.06 27.68
C ASN A 251 -10.68 -11.17 26.66
N ASN A 252 -10.88 -10.81 25.39
CA ASN A 252 -11.19 -11.72 24.28
C ASN A 252 -12.48 -12.51 24.56
N PHE A 253 -13.60 -11.76 24.66
CA PHE A 253 -14.92 -12.35 24.89
C PHE A 253 -15.34 -13.27 23.74
N VAL A 254 -14.93 -12.93 22.51
CA VAL A 254 -15.03 -13.76 21.31
C VAL A 254 -13.63 -14.24 20.93
N ASP A 255 -13.54 -15.36 20.20
CA ASP A 255 -12.25 -15.81 19.65
C ASP A 255 -11.69 -14.76 18.67
N GLU A 256 -10.49 -14.24 18.97
CA GLU A 256 -9.81 -13.22 18.16
C GLU A 256 -9.69 -13.60 16.68
N TYR A 257 -9.57 -14.90 16.34
CA TYR A 257 -9.51 -15.36 14.96
C TYR A 257 -10.85 -15.19 14.24
N ILE A 258 -11.97 -15.43 14.94
CA ILE A 258 -13.32 -15.18 14.40
C ILE A 258 -13.51 -13.68 14.21
N VAL A 259 -13.15 -12.87 15.20
CA VAL A 259 -13.24 -11.40 15.10
C VAL A 259 -12.37 -10.88 13.96
N LEU A 260 -11.19 -11.44 13.74
CA LEU A 260 -10.30 -11.08 12.64
C LEU A 260 -10.92 -11.37 11.27
N TRP A 261 -11.61 -12.49 11.09
CA TRP A 261 -12.34 -12.78 9.85
C TRP A 261 -13.51 -11.81 9.63
N ILE A 262 -14.27 -11.51 10.68
CA ILE A 262 -15.34 -10.50 10.62
C ILE A 262 -14.76 -9.14 10.22
N ALA A 263 -13.67 -8.73 10.86
CA ALA A 263 -12.97 -7.48 10.55
C ALA A 263 -12.44 -7.46 9.10
N MET A 264 -11.90 -8.57 8.60
CA MET A 264 -11.45 -8.70 7.22
C MET A 264 -12.61 -8.50 6.24
N VAL A 265 -13.75 -9.17 6.45
CA VAL A 265 -14.92 -9.06 5.57
C VAL A 265 -15.48 -7.63 5.57
N ILE A 266 -15.64 -7.04 6.75
CA ILE A 266 -16.14 -5.66 6.88
C ILE A 266 -15.21 -4.68 6.17
N SER A 267 -13.90 -4.75 6.44
CA SER A 267 -12.91 -3.82 5.87
C SER A 267 -12.80 -3.96 4.36
N SER A 268 -12.85 -5.20 3.84
CA SER A 268 -12.80 -5.48 2.40
C SER A 268 -14.05 -4.96 1.70
N PHE A 269 -15.23 -5.25 2.24
CA PHE A 269 -16.49 -4.81 1.67
C PHE A 269 -16.59 -3.29 1.66
N ASP A 270 -16.26 -2.64 2.78
CA ASP A 270 -16.27 -1.18 2.92
C ASP A 270 -15.31 -0.50 1.95
N MET A 271 -14.09 -1.02 1.79
CA MET A 271 -13.09 -0.54 0.82
C MET A 271 -13.57 -0.72 -0.63
N MET A 272 -14.06 -1.91 -0.99
CA MET A 272 -14.55 -2.18 -2.35
C MET A 272 -15.77 -1.34 -2.71
N MET A 273 -16.71 -1.18 -1.78
CA MET A 273 -17.91 -0.35 -1.97
C MET A 273 -17.54 1.11 -2.14
N TYR A 274 -16.63 1.63 -1.31
CA TYR A 274 -16.13 3.00 -1.42
C TYR A 274 -15.49 3.25 -2.80
N PHE A 275 -14.53 2.41 -3.19
CA PHE A 275 -13.81 2.56 -4.45
C PHE A 275 -14.75 2.45 -5.66
N SER A 276 -15.62 1.43 -5.68
CA SER A 276 -16.55 1.20 -6.79
C SER A 276 -17.56 2.33 -6.91
N ALA A 277 -18.13 2.80 -5.79
CA ALA A 277 -19.10 3.89 -5.79
C ALA A 277 -18.47 5.18 -6.34
N LEU A 278 -17.25 5.51 -5.92
CA LEU A 278 -16.55 6.70 -6.40
C LEU A 278 -16.20 6.62 -7.89
N CYS A 279 -15.64 5.50 -8.34
CA CYS A 279 -15.33 5.30 -9.75
C CYS A 279 -16.59 5.49 -10.61
N LEU A 280 -17.72 4.92 -10.19
CA LEU A 280 -19.00 5.06 -10.89
C LEU A 280 -19.58 6.48 -10.83
N GLN A 281 -19.47 7.16 -9.68
CA GLN A 281 -19.96 8.54 -9.54
C GLN A 281 -19.16 9.52 -10.41
N ILE A 282 -17.83 9.42 -10.38
CA ILE A 282 -16.94 10.26 -11.20
C ILE A 282 -17.12 9.93 -12.68
N SER A 283 -17.20 8.64 -13.04
CA SER A 283 -17.51 8.20 -14.41
C SER A 283 -18.81 8.81 -14.94
N ARG A 284 -19.89 8.78 -14.14
CA ARG A 284 -21.17 9.39 -14.52
C ARG A 284 -21.09 10.91 -14.63
N HIS A 285 -20.40 11.56 -13.70
CA HIS A 285 -20.27 13.02 -13.68
C HIS A 285 -19.43 13.56 -14.84
N LEU A 286 -18.34 12.87 -15.18
CA LEU A 286 -17.43 13.25 -16.27
C LEU A 286 -17.81 12.63 -17.62
N HIS A 287 -18.88 11.83 -17.68
CA HIS A 287 -19.31 11.07 -18.87
C HIS A 287 -18.20 10.19 -19.47
N LEU A 288 -17.38 9.57 -18.61
CA LEU A 288 -16.27 8.70 -19.00
C LEU A 288 -16.65 7.23 -18.84
N ASN A 289 -16.20 6.38 -19.76
CA ASN A 289 -16.29 4.93 -19.60
C ASN A 289 -15.02 4.41 -18.90
N ILE A 290 -15.17 3.74 -17.77
CA ILE A 290 -14.03 3.25 -16.97
C ILE A 290 -13.11 2.31 -17.77
N PHE A 291 -13.70 1.41 -18.57
CA PHE A 291 -12.98 0.37 -19.30
C PHE A 291 -12.94 0.59 -20.82
N LYS A 292 -13.22 1.80 -21.30
CA LYS A 292 -13.20 2.11 -22.74
C LYS A 292 -12.58 3.46 -22.99
N THR A 293 -11.50 3.47 -23.76
CA THR A 293 -10.90 4.69 -24.30
C THR A 293 -11.52 5.04 -25.65
N SER A 294 -11.90 6.31 -25.83
CA SER A 294 -12.30 6.83 -27.14
C SER A 294 -11.03 7.23 -27.87
N TYR A 295 -10.81 6.66 -29.06
CA TYR A 295 -9.74 7.10 -29.95
C TYR A 295 -10.26 8.27 -30.77
N HIS A 296 -9.74 9.47 -30.52
CA HIS A 296 -9.88 10.57 -31.47
C HIS A 296 -8.69 10.51 -32.41
N GLU A 297 -8.94 10.30 -33.71
CA GLU A 297 -7.90 10.41 -34.73
C GLU A 297 -7.20 11.77 -34.57
N ALA A 298 -5.87 11.75 -34.52
CA ALA A 298 -5.10 12.98 -34.54
C ALA A 298 -5.47 13.75 -35.81
N PRO A 299 -5.69 15.08 -35.75
CA PRO A 299 -5.95 15.85 -36.96
C PRO A 299 -4.81 15.59 -37.95
N GLU A 300 -5.15 15.22 -39.19
CA GLU A 300 -4.19 15.13 -40.27
C GLU A 300 -3.37 16.42 -40.27
N GLN A 301 -2.06 16.31 -40.10
CA GLN A 301 -1.16 17.43 -40.31
C GLN A 301 -1.21 17.76 -41.79
N VAL A 302 -2.03 18.76 -42.16
CA VAL A 302 -2.04 19.41 -43.47
C VAL A 302 -0.86 20.37 -43.58
#